data_AF-A0A4W5KI83-F1
#
_entry.id   AF-A0A4W5KI83-F1
#
_cell.length_a   1.000
_cell.length_b   1.000
_cell.length_c   1.000
_cell.angle_alpha   90.00
_cell.angle_beta   90.00
_cell.angle_gamma   90.00
#
_symmetry.space_group_name_H-M   'P 1'
#
loop_
_entity.id
_entity.type
_entity.pdbx_description
1 polymer ?
#
loop_
_entity_poly.entity_id
_entity_poly.type
_entity_poly.pdbx_seq_one_letter_code
_entity_poly.pdbx_strand_id
1 'polypeptide(L)'
;MDNKVALIDGGGIPQLIEALKVNDDELRKNVTGILWNLSSKDNMKEKLAKETLAELTERILIPLSDSGDSEVIHQSPSEVDIFYNTTGCLRNLSSVNEKTRRQMRETNGLVDALVGYIQASIQGGKVEEKGVENAVCVLRNLSYQLYSEIPPSAMLRLEGPTRGQDTSRSEAIGCFTPQSRKVKNKRNQDLVTFTEVARVPKGLEWLWHPQVVGLYNRVLQGCKFNFTTREAAAGALQNITAGDKRWAGVLSRVALEQERMLPVMLDKLRTNNDLELRSLTGFLRNLSRHAKDKNAMGQ
;
A
#
# COMPACT_ATOMS: atom_id res chain seq x y z
N MET A 1 8.42 -10.18 -35.93
CA MET A 1 8.55 -10.54 -34.50
C MET A 1 8.46 -9.26 -33.71
N ASP A 2 7.65 -9.18 -32.65
CA ASP A 2 7.61 -7.98 -31.79
C ASP A 2 8.99 -7.81 -31.13
N ASN A 3 9.64 -6.65 -31.27
CA ASN A 3 11.01 -6.41 -30.79
C ASN A 3 11.18 -6.76 -29.30
N LYS A 4 10.12 -6.59 -28.51
CA LYS A 4 10.10 -6.93 -27.09
C LYS A 4 10.21 -8.44 -26.85
N VAL A 5 9.51 -9.24 -27.66
CA VAL A 5 9.51 -10.71 -27.57
C VAL A 5 10.88 -11.24 -27.97
N ALA A 6 11.45 -10.72 -29.06
CA ALA A 6 12.78 -11.12 -29.51
C ALA A 6 13.87 -10.87 -28.45
N LEU A 7 13.80 -9.74 -27.72
CA LEU A 7 14.73 -9.45 -26.63
C LEU A 7 14.61 -10.45 -25.47
N ILE A 8 13.39 -10.78 -25.05
CA ILE A 8 13.17 -11.76 -23.97
C ILE A 8 13.61 -13.16 -24.40
N ASP A 9 13.26 -13.59 -25.60
CA ASP A 9 13.57 -14.92 -26.12
C ASP A 9 15.08 -15.09 -26.35
N GLY A 10 15.78 -14.00 -26.66
CA GLY A 10 17.24 -13.94 -26.74
C GLY A 10 17.97 -13.89 -25.39
N GLY A 11 17.27 -14.00 -24.25
CA GLY A 11 17.90 -13.96 -22.92
C GLY A 11 18.35 -12.56 -22.49
N GLY A 12 17.70 -11.50 -22.98
CA GLY A 12 18.07 -10.13 -22.67
C GLY A 12 17.81 -9.70 -21.23
N ILE A 13 16.83 -10.28 -20.53
CA ILE A 13 16.53 -9.90 -19.13
C ILE A 13 17.72 -10.15 -18.19
N PRO A 14 18.32 -11.36 -18.13
CA PRO A 14 19.51 -11.59 -17.34
C PRO A 14 20.66 -10.62 -17.63
N GLN A 15 20.87 -10.26 -18.91
CA GLN A 15 21.93 -9.33 -19.30
C GLN A 15 21.64 -7.89 -18.83
N LEU A 16 20.39 -7.46 -18.90
CA LEU A 16 19.95 -6.17 -18.36
C LEU A 16 20.16 -6.12 -16.83
N ILE A 17 19.80 -7.19 -16.12
CA ILE A 17 20.03 -7.30 -14.68
C ILE A 17 21.51 -7.29 -14.34
N GLU A 18 22.36 -7.95 -15.13
CA GLU A 18 23.81 -7.89 -14.95
C GLU A 18 24.34 -6.46 -15.17
N ALA A 19 23.84 -5.76 -16.18
CA ALA A 19 24.21 -4.38 -16.46
C ALA A 19 23.83 -3.41 -15.32
N LEU A 20 22.77 -3.69 -14.55
CA LEU A 20 22.41 -2.88 -13.37
C LEU A 20 23.46 -2.93 -12.24
N LYS A 21 24.38 -3.90 -12.27
CA LYS A 21 25.46 -4.01 -11.27
C LYS A 21 26.58 -3.01 -11.50
N VAL A 22 26.67 -2.44 -12.70
CA VAL A 22 27.65 -1.42 -13.05
C VAL A 22 27.23 -0.11 -12.40
N ASN A 23 28.17 0.55 -11.71
CA ASN A 23 27.94 1.86 -11.09
C ASN A 23 28.04 2.99 -12.14
N ASP A 24 27.11 2.96 -13.10
CA ASP A 24 26.94 3.96 -14.15
C ASP A 24 25.46 4.35 -14.22
N ASP A 25 25.17 5.59 -13.85
CA ASP A 25 23.81 6.09 -13.76
C ASP A 25 23.12 6.21 -15.13
N GLU A 26 23.84 6.52 -16.20
CA GLU A 26 23.25 6.56 -17.54
C GLU A 26 22.89 5.15 -18.01
N LEU A 27 23.77 4.19 -17.76
CA LEU A 27 23.48 2.78 -18.04
C LEU A 27 22.29 2.28 -17.21
N ARG A 28 22.26 2.53 -15.90
CA ARG A 28 21.15 2.14 -15.02
C ARG A 28 19.84 2.80 -15.43
N LYS A 29 19.85 4.07 -15.82
CA LYS A 29 18.68 4.79 -16.34
C LYS A 29 18.16 4.15 -17.63
N ASN A 30 19.05 3.81 -18.56
CA ASN A 30 18.69 3.13 -19.81
C ASN A 30 18.10 1.74 -19.54
N VAL A 31 18.75 0.95 -18.68
CA VAL A 31 18.28 -0.40 -18.34
C VAL A 31 16.90 -0.36 -17.68
N THR A 32 16.71 0.51 -16.68
CA THR A 32 15.40 0.65 -16.01
C THR A 32 14.32 1.15 -16.96
N GLY A 33 14.66 2.04 -17.90
CA GLY A 33 13.75 2.47 -18.97
C GLY A 33 13.35 1.33 -19.91
N ILE A 34 14.29 0.46 -20.29
CA ILE A 34 14.00 -0.75 -21.10
C ILE A 34 13.06 -1.68 -20.32
N LEU A 35 13.36 -1.97 -19.05
CA LEU A 35 12.52 -2.84 -18.22
C LEU A 35 11.10 -2.28 -18.07
N TRP A 36 10.96 -0.96 -17.85
CA TRP A 36 9.65 -0.31 -17.84
C TRP A 36 8.93 -0.46 -19.18
N ASN A 37 9.62 -0.27 -20.31
CA ASN A 37 9.02 -0.48 -21.61
C ASN A 37 8.55 -1.94 -21.81
N LEU A 38 9.34 -2.94 -21.41
CA LEU A 38 8.98 -4.35 -21.51
C LEU A 38 7.76 -4.68 -20.64
N SER A 39 7.67 -4.09 -19.45
CA SER A 39 6.56 -4.31 -18.51
C SER A 39 5.19 -3.88 -19.03
N SER A 40 5.10 -3.10 -20.11
CA SER A 40 3.81 -2.68 -20.67
C SER A 40 3.05 -3.76 -21.45
N LYS A 41 3.66 -4.92 -21.70
CA LYS A 41 3.03 -6.06 -22.39
C LYS A 41 2.57 -7.12 -21.40
N ASP A 42 1.27 -7.41 -21.36
CA ASP A 42 0.67 -8.28 -20.34
C ASP A 42 1.24 -9.70 -20.31
N ASN A 43 1.47 -10.29 -21.48
CA ASN A 43 2.04 -11.65 -21.59
C ASN A 43 3.50 -11.76 -21.12
N MET A 44 4.19 -10.64 -20.88
CA MET A 44 5.59 -10.61 -20.46
C MET A 44 5.75 -10.30 -18.95
N LYS A 45 4.71 -9.74 -18.32
CA LYS A 45 4.77 -9.25 -16.91
C LYS A 45 5.12 -10.35 -15.91
N GLU A 46 4.57 -11.57 -16.04
CA GLU A 46 4.91 -12.67 -15.13
C GLU A 46 6.39 -13.05 -15.19
N LYS A 47 6.95 -13.20 -16.40
CA LYS A 47 8.36 -13.55 -16.58
C LYS A 47 9.26 -12.43 -16.08
N LEU A 48 8.94 -11.18 -16.43
CA LEU A 48 9.66 -10.01 -15.93
C LEU A 48 9.63 -9.93 -14.40
N ALA A 49 8.47 -10.13 -13.78
CA ALA A 49 8.36 -10.12 -12.32
C ALA A 49 9.22 -11.22 -11.68
N LYS A 50 9.18 -12.43 -12.24
CA LYS A 50 10.00 -13.56 -11.79
C LYS A 50 11.50 -13.24 -11.83
N GLU A 51 11.97 -12.62 -12.90
CA GLU A 51 13.41 -12.45 -13.16
C GLU A 51 14.00 -11.14 -12.62
N THR A 52 13.18 -10.11 -12.36
CA THR A 52 13.69 -8.75 -12.06
C THR A 52 13.35 -8.23 -10.67
N LEU A 53 12.30 -8.73 -10.00
CA LEU A 53 11.79 -8.10 -8.77
C LEU A 53 12.83 -8.00 -7.65
N ALA A 54 13.55 -9.09 -7.38
CA ALA A 54 14.54 -9.12 -6.30
C ALA A 54 15.67 -8.10 -6.56
N GLU A 55 16.24 -8.12 -7.77
CA GLU A 55 17.38 -7.29 -8.15
C GLU A 55 17.00 -5.80 -8.25
N LEU A 56 15.81 -5.47 -8.78
CA LEU A 56 15.30 -4.10 -8.78
C LEU A 56 15.03 -3.59 -7.36
N THR A 57 14.58 -4.47 -6.47
CA THR A 57 14.32 -4.10 -5.08
C THR A 57 15.63 -3.84 -4.33
N GLU A 58 16.57 -4.78 -4.40
CA GLU A 58 17.82 -4.73 -3.66
C GLU A 58 18.77 -3.63 -4.15
N ARG A 59 18.87 -3.42 -5.47
CA ARG A 59 19.85 -2.50 -6.07
C ARG A 59 19.34 -1.09 -6.29
N ILE A 60 18.02 -0.89 -6.29
CA ILE A 60 17.42 0.39 -6.65
C ILE A 60 16.42 0.84 -5.60
N LEU A 61 15.35 0.07 -5.36
CA LEU A 61 14.32 0.55 -4.44
C LEU A 61 14.89 0.79 -3.05
N ILE A 62 15.55 -0.20 -2.44
CA ILE A 62 16.07 -0.08 -1.07
C ILE A 62 17.07 1.09 -0.97
N PRO A 63 18.15 1.16 -1.77
CA PRO A 63 19.15 2.22 -1.62
C PRO A 63 18.62 3.62 -1.90
N LEU A 64 17.61 3.76 -2.77
CA LEU A 64 17.07 5.07 -3.15
C LEU A 64 15.81 5.45 -2.35
N SER A 65 15.27 4.54 -1.55
CA SER A 65 14.14 4.79 -0.64
C SER A 65 14.57 5.00 0.81
N ASP A 66 15.70 4.38 1.19
CA ASP A 66 16.27 4.52 2.51
C ASP A 66 17.07 5.82 2.57
N SER A 67 16.72 6.66 3.53
CA SER A 67 17.45 7.90 3.81
C SER A 67 18.47 7.73 4.95
N GLY A 68 18.64 6.50 5.45
CA GLY A 68 19.37 6.21 6.67
C GLY A 68 18.70 6.89 7.87
N ASP A 69 19.49 7.45 8.77
CA ASP A 69 19.00 8.26 9.91
C ASP A 69 18.49 9.66 9.51
N SER A 70 18.55 10.02 8.21
CA SER A 70 18.09 11.32 7.72
C SER A 70 16.58 11.33 7.49
N GLU A 71 15.92 12.45 7.80
CA GLU A 71 14.47 12.60 7.58
C GLU A 71 14.10 12.89 6.11
N VAL A 72 15.09 13.10 5.24
CA VAL A 72 14.89 13.53 3.84
C VAL A 72 15.74 12.71 2.87
N ILE A 73 15.10 12.24 1.78
CA ILE A 73 15.78 11.60 0.65
C ILE A 73 16.53 12.66 -0.18
N HIS A 74 17.84 12.45 -0.30
CA HIS A 74 18.73 13.19 -1.19
C HIS A 74 19.12 12.30 -2.37
N GLN A 75 18.41 12.45 -3.49
CA GLN A 75 18.71 11.77 -4.75
C GLN A 75 19.34 12.76 -5.73
N SER A 76 20.31 12.28 -6.51
CA SER A 76 20.78 12.95 -7.72
C SER A 76 19.66 13.00 -8.78
N PRO A 77 19.71 13.91 -9.77
CA PRO A 77 18.75 13.91 -10.87
C PRO A 77 18.64 12.56 -11.58
N SER A 78 19.76 11.87 -11.77
CA SER A 78 19.79 10.54 -12.39
C SER A 78 19.13 9.48 -11.50
N GLU A 79 19.34 9.53 -10.19
CA GLU A 79 18.70 8.61 -9.25
C GLU A 79 17.18 8.79 -9.20
N VAL A 80 16.69 10.03 -9.32
CA VAL A 80 15.25 10.32 -9.46
C VAL A 80 14.68 9.63 -10.70
N ASP A 81 15.37 9.72 -11.85
CA ASP A 81 14.93 9.08 -13.10
C ASP A 81 15.01 7.54 -13.02
N ILE A 82 16.07 7.00 -12.44
CA ILE A 82 16.26 5.55 -12.22
C ILE A 82 15.13 5.01 -11.34
N PHE A 83 14.82 5.70 -10.24
CA PHE A 83 13.74 5.32 -9.33
C PHE A 83 12.38 5.45 -10.00
N TYR A 84 12.15 6.53 -10.77
CA TYR A 84 10.92 6.74 -11.51
C TYR A 84 10.66 5.63 -12.54
N ASN A 85 11.68 5.27 -13.33
CA ASN A 85 11.60 4.17 -14.29
C ASN A 85 11.33 2.83 -13.59
N THR A 86 12.04 2.57 -12.50
CA THR A 86 11.88 1.34 -11.71
C THR A 86 10.48 1.21 -11.15
N THR A 87 9.97 2.25 -10.48
CA THR A 87 8.60 2.24 -9.94
C THR A 87 7.54 2.20 -11.04
N GLY A 88 7.80 2.79 -12.21
CA GLY A 88 6.95 2.66 -13.40
C GLY A 88 6.85 1.23 -13.91
N CYS A 89 7.98 0.50 -13.93
CA CYS A 89 8.00 -0.94 -14.20
C CYS A 89 7.14 -1.70 -13.18
N LEU A 90 7.37 -1.50 -11.89
CA LEU A 90 6.63 -2.18 -10.82
C LEU A 90 5.12 -1.88 -10.84
N ARG A 91 4.74 -0.65 -11.20
CA ARG A 91 3.33 -0.26 -11.38
C ARG A 91 2.65 -1.10 -12.47
N ASN A 92 3.36 -1.37 -13.56
CA ASN A 92 2.86 -2.24 -14.63
C ASN A 92 2.82 -3.71 -14.19
N LEU A 93 3.85 -4.20 -13.51
CA LEU A 93 3.90 -5.60 -13.06
C LEU A 93 2.77 -5.91 -12.05
N SER A 94 2.51 -4.98 -11.12
CA SER A 94 1.50 -5.15 -10.07
C SER A 94 0.04 -5.20 -10.57
N SER A 95 -0.23 -4.83 -11.84
CA SER A 95 -1.58 -4.76 -12.38
C SER A 95 -2.12 -6.04 -13.01
N VAL A 96 -1.30 -7.09 -13.16
CA VAL A 96 -1.67 -8.25 -14.01
C VAL A 96 -2.57 -9.28 -13.32
N ASN A 97 -2.06 -10.04 -12.36
CA ASN A 97 -2.78 -11.17 -11.78
C ASN A 97 -2.34 -11.45 -10.34
N GLU A 98 -3.08 -12.34 -9.68
CA GLU A 98 -2.84 -12.73 -8.29
C GLU A 98 -1.41 -13.25 -8.08
N LYS A 99 -0.91 -14.09 -8.99
CA LYS A 99 0.42 -14.71 -8.87
C LYS A 99 1.52 -13.64 -8.81
N THR A 100 1.49 -12.67 -9.72
CA THR A 100 2.47 -11.56 -9.70
C THR A 100 2.30 -10.68 -8.47
N ARG A 101 1.06 -10.35 -8.06
CA ARG A 101 0.82 -9.59 -6.83
C ARG A 101 1.38 -10.30 -5.60
N ARG A 102 1.13 -11.60 -5.46
CA ARG A 102 1.64 -12.44 -4.37
C ARG A 102 3.16 -12.40 -4.35
N GLN A 103 3.81 -12.62 -5.49
CA GLN A 103 5.26 -12.55 -5.61
C GLN A 103 5.77 -11.16 -5.16
N MET A 104 5.15 -10.07 -5.61
CA MET A 104 5.55 -8.72 -5.21
C MET A 104 5.36 -8.43 -3.72
N ARG A 105 4.29 -8.95 -3.10
CA ARG A 105 4.08 -8.84 -1.65
C ARG A 105 5.15 -9.61 -0.87
N GLU A 106 5.59 -10.75 -1.40
CA GLU A 106 6.57 -11.64 -0.76
C GLU A 106 8.03 -11.21 -1.03
N THR A 107 8.29 -10.35 -2.02
CA THR A 107 9.64 -9.81 -2.27
C THR A 107 10.11 -8.99 -1.07
N ASN A 108 11.16 -9.48 -0.41
CA ASN A 108 11.75 -8.85 0.76
C ASN A 108 12.17 -7.39 0.49
N GLY A 109 11.77 -6.46 1.37
CA GLY A 109 12.10 -5.05 1.28
C GLY A 109 11.33 -4.24 0.23
N LEU A 110 10.55 -4.87 -0.67
CA LEU A 110 9.83 -4.13 -1.73
C LEU A 110 8.78 -3.19 -1.14
N VAL A 111 7.90 -3.73 -0.28
CA VAL A 111 6.82 -2.93 0.32
C VAL A 111 7.40 -1.90 1.30
N ASP A 112 8.41 -2.28 2.09
CA ASP A 112 9.10 -1.38 3.01
C ASP A 112 9.72 -0.18 2.27
N ALA A 113 10.44 -0.43 1.18
CA ALA A 113 11.06 0.61 0.37
C ALA A 113 10.04 1.58 -0.24
N LEU A 114 8.92 1.06 -0.77
CA LEU A 114 7.86 1.91 -1.31
C LEU A 114 7.21 2.77 -0.22
N VAL A 115 6.95 2.21 0.96
CA VAL A 115 6.40 2.96 2.10
C VAL A 115 7.39 4.01 2.59
N GLY A 116 8.66 3.64 2.78
CA GLY A 116 9.72 4.54 3.22
C GLY A 116 9.91 5.72 2.26
N TYR A 117 9.94 5.44 0.95
CA TYR A 117 10.01 6.48 -0.06
C TYR A 117 8.83 7.47 0.03
N ILE A 118 7.59 6.97 0.12
CA ILE A 118 6.42 7.84 0.27
C ILE A 118 6.50 8.67 1.56
N GLN A 119 6.93 8.06 2.67
CA GLN A 119 7.08 8.75 3.96
C GLN A 119 8.10 9.89 3.89
N ALA A 120 9.26 9.64 3.31
CA ALA A 120 10.30 10.65 3.16
C ALA A 120 9.91 11.73 2.14
N SER A 121 9.22 11.39 1.06
CA SER A 121 8.68 12.38 0.12
C SER A 121 7.62 13.27 0.76
N ILE A 122 6.78 12.76 1.67
CA ILE A 122 5.85 13.59 2.44
C ILE A 122 6.62 14.57 3.34
N GLN A 123 7.64 14.09 4.06
CA GLN A 123 8.45 14.91 4.97
C GLN A 123 9.22 16.00 4.22
N GLY A 124 9.79 15.66 3.06
CA GLY A 124 10.49 16.60 2.17
C GLY A 124 9.58 17.49 1.32
N GLY A 125 8.25 17.43 1.46
CA GLY A 125 7.31 18.22 0.65
C GLY A 125 7.25 17.85 -0.84
N LYS A 126 7.70 16.65 -1.20
CA LYS A 126 7.84 16.09 -2.56
C LYS A 126 6.73 15.11 -2.95
N VAL A 127 5.58 15.16 -2.28
CA VAL A 127 4.46 14.20 -2.49
C VAL A 127 3.87 14.23 -3.92
N GLU A 128 4.14 15.29 -4.68
CA GLU A 128 3.67 15.46 -6.07
C GLU A 128 4.57 14.77 -7.11
N GLU A 129 5.74 14.26 -6.71
CA GLU A 129 6.70 13.66 -7.64
C GLU A 129 6.15 12.38 -8.28
N LYS A 130 6.53 12.14 -9.53
CA LYS A 130 6.04 10.99 -10.30
C LYS A 130 6.48 9.64 -9.72
N GLY A 131 7.60 9.60 -9.00
CA GLY A 131 8.03 8.43 -8.24
C GLY A 131 7.03 8.07 -7.14
N VAL A 132 6.49 9.08 -6.44
CA VAL A 132 5.46 8.90 -5.40
C VAL A 132 4.17 8.41 -6.04
N GLU A 133 3.76 9.00 -7.17
CA GLU A 133 2.58 8.54 -7.92
C GLU A 133 2.68 7.04 -8.23
N ASN A 134 3.80 6.60 -8.79
CA ASN A 134 4.02 5.20 -9.11
C ASN A 134 4.04 4.32 -7.85
N ALA A 135 4.72 4.73 -6.78
CA ALA A 135 4.80 3.97 -5.54
C ALA A 135 3.41 3.76 -4.90
N VAL A 136 2.60 4.82 -4.82
CA VAL A 136 1.23 4.73 -4.29
C VAL A 136 0.36 3.86 -5.20
N CYS A 137 0.52 3.94 -6.53
CA CYS A 137 -0.17 3.04 -7.47
C CYS A 137 0.20 1.57 -7.26
N VAL A 138 1.48 1.26 -7.05
CA VAL A 138 1.93 -0.10 -6.72
C VAL A 138 1.27 -0.57 -5.44
N LEU A 139 1.32 0.21 -4.36
CA LEU A 139 0.69 -0.17 -3.09
C LEU A 139 -0.83 -0.36 -3.24
N ARG A 140 -1.52 0.49 -4.01
CA ARG A 140 -2.94 0.32 -4.32
C ARG A 140 -3.22 -1.02 -5.00
N ASN A 141 -2.39 -1.39 -5.97
CA ASN A 141 -2.52 -2.66 -6.69
C ASN A 141 -2.23 -3.85 -5.79
N LEU A 142 -1.22 -3.75 -4.91
CA LEU A 142 -0.92 -4.80 -3.94
C LEU A 142 -2.00 -4.91 -2.84
N SER A 143 -2.75 -3.85 -2.56
CA SER A 143 -3.92 -3.89 -1.67
C SER A 143 -5.17 -4.50 -2.32
N TYR A 144 -5.20 -4.66 -3.65
CA TYR A 144 -6.34 -5.29 -4.33
C TYR A 144 -6.50 -6.76 -3.91
N GLN A 145 -7.73 -7.16 -3.57
CA GLN A 145 -8.05 -8.51 -3.10
C GLN A 145 -7.18 -8.99 -1.92
N LEU A 146 -6.73 -8.05 -1.07
CA LEU A 146 -5.80 -8.34 0.02
C LEU A 146 -6.26 -9.53 0.88
N TYR A 147 -7.48 -9.49 1.41
CA TYR A 147 -7.98 -10.49 2.35
C TYR A 147 -8.21 -11.89 1.76
N SER A 148 -8.27 -12.03 0.44
CA SER A 148 -8.36 -13.34 -0.22
C SER A 148 -6.98 -13.89 -0.62
N GLU A 149 -5.96 -13.03 -0.69
CA GLU A 149 -4.65 -13.37 -1.24
C GLU A 149 -3.50 -13.36 -0.21
N ILE A 150 -3.71 -12.81 1.00
CA ILE A 150 -2.71 -12.85 2.07
C ILE A 150 -2.49 -14.27 2.61
N PRO A 151 -1.34 -14.56 3.25
CA PRO A 151 -1.11 -15.85 3.89
C PRO A 151 -2.24 -16.25 4.85
N PRO A 152 -2.73 -17.51 4.82
CA PRO A 152 -3.80 -17.96 5.70
C PRO A 152 -3.51 -17.74 7.20
N SER A 153 -2.24 -17.85 7.61
CA SER A 153 -1.80 -17.56 8.98
C SER A 153 -1.99 -16.09 9.37
N ALA A 154 -1.71 -15.16 8.44
CA ALA A 154 -1.99 -13.75 8.63
C ALA A 154 -3.50 -13.52 8.74
N MET A 155 -4.29 -14.07 7.81
CA MET A 155 -5.75 -13.92 7.84
C MET A 155 -6.37 -14.43 9.16
N LEU A 156 -5.97 -15.61 9.62
CA LEU A 156 -6.43 -16.19 10.88
C LEU A 156 -6.12 -15.27 12.07
N ARG A 157 -4.93 -14.67 12.12
CA ARG A 157 -4.55 -13.70 13.14
C ARG A 157 -5.46 -12.46 13.09
N LEU A 158 -5.77 -11.94 11.91
CA LEU A 158 -6.60 -10.74 11.73
C LEU A 158 -8.09 -10.98 12.05
N GLU A 159 -8.57 -12.22 11.94
CA GLU A 159 -9.92 -12.59 12.39
C GLU A 159 -10.08 -12.48 13.91
N GLY A 160 -8.96 -12.51 14.65
CA GLY A 160 -8.94 -12.37 16.11
C GLY A 160 -9.61 -13.56 16.82
N PRO A 161 -9.67 -13.52 18.16
CA PRO A 161 -10.33 -14.58 18.93
C PRO A 161 -11.82 -14.65 18.57
N THR A 162 -12.27 -15.83 18.12
CA THR A 162 -13.68 -16.08 17.85
C THR A 162 -14.43 -16.13 19.18
N ARG A 163 -15.64 -15.57 19.24
CA ARG A 163 -16.48 -15.47 20.47
C ARG A 163 -16.73 -16.81 21.21
N GLY A 164 -16.37 -17.96 20.63
CA GLY A 164 -16.45 -19.28 21.25
C GLY A 164 -15.21 -19.75 22.02
N GLN A 165 -14.11 -18.98 22.04
CA GLN A 165 -12.91 -19.32 22.84
C GLN A 165 -12.82 -18.58 24.18
N ASP A 166 -13.62 -17.52 24.37
CA ASP A 166 -13.65 -16.74 25.62
C ASP A 166 -14.62 -17.30 26.69
N THR A 167 -15.32 -18.40 26.42
CA THR A 167 -16.31 -18.96 27.36
C THR A 167 -15.72 -19.77 28.51
N SER A 168 -14.40 -19.87 28.66
CA SER A 168 -13.79 -20.68 29.74
C SER A 168 -13.09 -19.88 30.85
N ARG A 169 -13.12 -18.54 30.85
CA ARG A 169 -12.59 -17.76 31.99
C ARG A 169 -13.44 -16.53 32.32
N SER A 170 -14.15 -16.65 33.45
CA SER A 170 -14.74 -15.58 34.27
C SER A 170 -16.25 -15.39 34.12
N GLU A 171 -17.02 -16.35 34.65
CA GLU A 171 -18.31 -16.04 35.27
C GLU A 171 -18.06 -15.17 36.51
N ALA A 172 -18.11 -13.85 36.34
CA ALA A 172 -18.28 -12.92 37.44
C ALA A 172 -19.70 -12.37 37.39
N ILE A 173 -20.56 -12.95 38.24
CA ILE A 173 -21.89 -12.44 38.60
C ILE A 173 -21.70 -11.04 39.20
N GLY A 174 -22.30 -10.01 38.60
CA GLY A 174 -22.19 -8.64 39.09
C GLY A 174 -23.28 -7.72 38.55
N CYS A 175 -24.20 -7.34 39.45
CA CYS A 175 -25.29 -6.37 39.26
C CYS A 175 -24.77 -4.93 39.02
N PHE A 176 -24.28 -4.63 37.81
CA PHE A 176 -23.91 -3.26 37.43
C PHE A 176 -24.59 -2.79 36.13
N THR A 177 -24.94 -1.52 36.11
CA THR A 177 -25.68 -0.80 35.07
C THR A 177 -25.03 -0.88 33.68
N PRO A 178 -25.81 -0.90 32.58
CA PRO A 178 -25.30 -1.26 31.23
C PRO A 178 -24.40 -0.19 30.57
N GLN A 179 -24.32 1.04 31.11
CA GLN A 179 -23.56 2.13 30.50
C GLN A 179 -22.04 1.96 30.60
N SER A 180 -21.54 1.31 31.66
CA SER A 180 -20.09 1.13 31.90
C SER A 180 -19.45 0.04 31.00
N ARG A 181 -20.26 -0.91 30.49
CA ARG A 181 -19.81 -1.92 29.50
C ARG A 181 -19.46 -1.30 28.15
N LYS A 182 -20.15 -0.24 27.70
CA LYS A 182 -19.90 0.41 26.41
C LYS A 182 -18.54 1.13 26.36
N VAL A 183 -18.16 1.80 27.45
CA VAL A 183 -16.87 2.52 27.54
C VAL A 183 -15.69 1.56 27.74
N LYS A 184 -15.85 0.51 28.58
CA LYS A 184 -14.85 -0.57 28.71
C LYS A 184 -14.63 -1.33 27.39
N ASN A 185 -15.70 -1.60 26.63
CA ASN A 185 -15.58 -2.22 25.31
C ASN A 185 -14.86 -1.34 24.27
N LYS A 186 -14.97 -0.01 24.36
CA LYS A 186 -14.29 0.90 23.43
C LYS A 186 -12.76 0.86 23.64
N ARG A 187 -12.30 1.04 24.88
CA ARG A 187 -10.88 0.88 25.25
C ARG A 187 -10.34 -0.53 24.99
N ASN A 188 -11.12 -1.57 25.27
CA ASN A 188 -10.68 -2.95 24.97
C ASN A 188 -10.59 -3.22 23.46
N GLN A 189 -11.46 -2.67 22.62
CA GLN A 189 -11.36 -2.88 21.17
C GLN A 189 -10.14 -2.17 20.55
N ASP A 190 -9.78 -1.00 21.06
CA ASP A 190 -8.58 -0.27 20.61
C ASP A 190 -7.30 -1.01 21.05
N LEU A 191 -7.26 -1.54 22.29
CA LEU A 191 -6.17 -2.40 22.79
C LEU A 191 -6.07 -3.72 22.02
N VAL A 192 -7.20 -4.36 21.71
CA VAL A 192 -7.22 -5.62 20.96
C VAL A 192 -6.64 -5.42 19.56
N THR A 193 -7.02 -4.35 18.85
CA THR A 193 -6.55 -4.01 17.47
C THR A 193 -5.02 -4.02 17.29
N PHE A 194 -4.25 -3.69 18.32
CA PHE A 194 -2.78 -3.69 18.25
C PHE A 194 -2.13 -5.02 18.64
N THR A 195 -2.89 -5.98 19.18
CA THR A 195 -2.37 -7.32 19.50
C THR A 195 -2.32 -8.24 18.30
N GLU A 196 -3.16 -8.02 17.28
CA GLU A 196 -3.15 -8.87 16.07
C GLU A 196 -2.09 -8.46 15.04
N VAL A 197 -1.41 -7.34 15.22
CA VAL A 197 -0.34 -6.87 14.33
C VAL A 197 0.95 -6.58 15.09
N ALA A 198 2.09 -6.60 14.38
CA ALA A 198 3.36 -6.21 14.97
C ALA A 198 3.35 -4.72 15.32
N ARG A 199 4.12 -4.31 16.35
CA ARG A 199 4.26 -2.90 16.73
C ARG A 199 4.88 -2.05 15.61
N VAL A 200 5.81 -2.64 14.86
CA VAL A 200 6.44 -2.05 13.69
C VAL A 200 6.18 -3.00 12.51
N PRO A 201 5.34 -2.61 11.54
CA PRO A 201 5.07 -3.44 10.38
C PRO A 201 6.33 -3.61 9.53
N LYS A 202 6.45 -4.76 8.89
CA LYS A 202 7.52 -5.07 7.93
C LYS A 202 6.96 -5.79 6.71
N GLY A 203 7.56 -5.56 5.55
CA GLY A 203 7.18 -6.21 4.29
C GLY A 203 5.70 -6.07 3.99
N LEU A 204 5.05 -7.16 3.58
CA LEU A 204 3.62 -7.13 3.27
C LEU A 204 2.71 -6.75 4.45
N GLU A 205 3.16 -6.83 5.71
CA GLU A 205 2.31 -6.47 6.85
C GLU A 205 1.83 -5.01 6.79
N TRP A 206 2.61 -4.13 6.16
CA TRP A 206 2.20 -2.77 5.87
C TRP A 206 0.84 -2.68 5.21
N LEU A 207 0.48 -3.61 4.32
CA LEU A 207 -0.74 -3.54 3.51
C LEU A 207 -2.02 -3.67 4.35
N TRP A 208 -1.94 -4.20 5.58
CA TRP A 208 -3.08 -4.28 6.52
C TRP A 208 -2.78 -3.64 7.87
N HIS A 209 -1.62 -3.01 8.05
CA HIS A 209 -1.27 -2.37 9.32
C HIS A 209 -2.01 -1.03 9.49
N PRO A 210 -2.53 -0.69 10.69
CA PRO A 210 -3.21 0.59 10.93
C PRO A 210 -2.42 1.83 10.48
N GLN A 211 -1.08 1.82 10.58
CA GLN A 211 -0.24 2.96 10.16
C GLN A 211 -0.32 3.27 8.66
N VAL A 212 -0.68 2.31 7.81
CA VAL A 212 -0.81 2.56 6.36
C VAL A 212 -2.00 3.48 6.06
N VAL A 213 -3.03 3.46 6.92
CA VAL A 213 -4.19 4.36 6.81
C VAL A 213 -3.72 5.81 6.96
N GLY A 214 -2.90 6.09 7.99
CA GLY A 214 -2.31 7.41 8.20
C GLY A 214 -1.30 7.82 7.14
N LEU A 215 -0.59 6.87 6.53
CA LEU A 215 0.26 7.14 5.36
C LEU A 215 -0.58 7.69 4.19
N TYR A 216 -1.64 6.98 3.79
CA TYR A 216 -2.50 7.41 2.69
C TYR A 216 -3.26 8.71 3.02
N ASN A 217 -3.66 8.92 4.28
CA ASN A 217 -4.27 10.17 4.72
C ASN A 217 -3.32 11.36 4.52
N ARG A 218 -2.05 11.23 4.92
CA ARG A 218 -1.03 12.27 4.71
C ARG A 218 -0.76 12.51 3.23
N VAL A 219 -0.78 11.48 2.38
CA VAL A 219 -0.72 11.66 0.92
C VAL A 219 -1.88 12.51 0.43
N LEU A 220 -3.13 12.19 0.82
CA LEU A 220 -4.31 12.96 0.43
C LEU A 220 -4.23 14.43 0.90
N GLN A 221 -3.80 14.66 2.14
CA GLN A 221 -3.65 16.01 2.69
C GLN A 221 -2.56 16.82 1.97
N GLY A 222 -1.39 16.21 1.72
CA GLY A 222 -0.24 16.88 1.12
C GLY A 222 -0.36 17.09 -0.39
N CYS A 223 -1.02 16.18 -1.11
CA CYS A 223 -1.13 16.24 -2.56
C CYS A 223 -2.29 17.15 -3.00
N LYS A 224 -1.95 18.20 -3.74
CA LYS A 224 -2.82 19.26 -4.25
C LYS A 224 -3.07 19.16 -5.75
N PHE A 225 -2.12 18.67 -6.53
CA PHE A 225 -2.19 18.74 -8.00
C PHE A 225 -2.26 17.38 -8.68
N ASN A 226 -1.54 16.37 -8.19
CA ASN A 226 -1.51 15.06 -8.82
C ASN A 226 -2.76 14.21 -8.47
N PHE A 227 -3.79 14.29 -9.33
CA PHE A 227 -5.01 13.51 -9.16
C PHE A 227 -4.77 11.99 -9.21
N THR A 228 -3.74 11.51 -9.93
CA THR A 228 -3.41 10.08 -9.99
C THR A 228 -2.89 9.59 -8.65
N THR A 229 -2.02 10.37 -7.99
CA THR A 229 -1.54 10.06 -6.64
C THR A 229 -2.71 10.02 -5.64
N ARG A 230 -3.63 10.98 -5.71
CA ARG A 230 -4.82 11.00 -4.84
C ARG A 230 -5.79 9.86 -5.12
N GLU A 231 -6.06 9.57 -6.39
CA GLU A 231 -6.87 8.42 -6.82
C GLU A 231 -6.28 7.12 -6.30
N ALA A 232 -4.96 6.94 -6.42
CA ALA A 232 -4.28 5.75 -5.96
C ALA A 232 -4.33 5.61 -4.44
N ALA A 233 -4.13 6.70 -3.68
CA ALA A 233 -4.24 6.69 -2.22
C ALA A 233 -5.68 6.36 -1.77
N ALA A 234 -6.68 7.00 -2.36
CA ALA A 234 -8.10 6.72 -2.10
C ALA A 234 -8.48 5.28 -2.49
N GLY A 235 -7.96 4.79 -3.62
CA GLY A 235 -8.18 3.42 -4.09
C GLY A 235 -7.52 2.38 -3.20
N ALA A 236 -6.33 2.68 -2.64
CA ALA A 236 -5.67 1.82 -1.66
C ALA A 236 -6.50 1.72 -0.38
N LEU A 237 -6.99 2.86 0.14
CA LEU A 237 -7.89 2.93 1.29
C LEU A 237 -9.20 2.16 1.03
N GLN A 238 -9.79 2.32 -0.15
CA GLN A 238 -10.94 1.54 -0.59
C GLN A 238 -10.64 0.04 -0.56
N ASN A 239 -9.49 -0.38 -1.08
CA ASN A 239 -9.11 -1.79 -1.16
C ASN A 239 -8.90 -2.42 0.23
N ILE A 240 -8.15 -1.77 1.13
CA ILE A 240 -7.88 -2.30 2.48
C ILE A 240 -9.12 -2.28 3.38
N THR A 241 -10.15 -1.51 3.04
CA THR A 241 -11.44 -1.47 3.76
C THR A 241 -12.55 -2.22 3.03
N ALA A 242 -12.22 -3.02 2.00
CA ALA A 242 -13.21 -3.72 1.21
C ALA A 242 -13.78 -4.97 1.90
N GLY A 243 -15.05 -5.29 1.58
CA GLY A 243 -15.74 -6.50 2.01
C GLY A 243 -16.26 -6.45 3.45
N ASP A 244 -16.49 -7.64 4.01
CA ASP A 244 -17.11 -7.82 5.34
C ASP A 244 -16.15 -8.45 6.36
N LYS A 245 -14.85 -8.51 6.02
CA LYS A 245 -13.84 -9.06 6.93
C LYS A 245 -13.73 -8.18 8.18
N ARG A 246 -13.57 -8.82 9.34
CA ARG A 246 -13.40 -8.12 10.63
C ARG A 246 -12.34 -7.02 10.53
N TRP A 247 -11.21 -7.34 9.93
CA TRP A 247 -10.08 -6.42 9.82
C TRP A 247 -10.35 -5.21 8.91
N ALA A 248 -11.13 -5.38 7.85
CA ALA A 248 -11.58 -4.25 7.02
C ALA A 248 -12.36 -3.23 7.86
N GLY A 249 -13.25 -3.71 8.73
CA GLY A 249 -13.99 -2.87 9.67
C GLY A 249 -13.12 -2.25 10.77
N VAL A 250 -12.03 -2.90 11.16
CA VAL A 250 -11.01 -2.31 12.06
C VAL A 250 -10.32 -1.14 11.36
N LEU A 251 -9.82 -1.32 10.13
CA LEU A 251 -9.16 -0.25 9.39
C LEU A 251 -10.11 0.90 9.03
N SER A 252 -11.39 0.62 8.75
CA SER A 252 -12.40 1.69 8.61
C SER A 252 -12.57 2.51 9.88
N ARG A 253 -12.47 1.87 11.05
CA ARG A 253 -12.52 2.59 12.33
C ARG A 253 -11.27 3.42 12.58
N VAL A 254 -10.09 2.88 12.25
CA VAL A 254 -8.83 3.64 12.30
C VAL A 254 -8.95 4.90 11.45
N ALA A 255 -9.46 4.77 10.22
CA ALA A 255 -9.67 5.90 9.32
C ALA A 255 -10.60 6.98 9.91
N LEU A 256 -11.71 6.58 10.53
CA LEU A 256 -12.71 7.52 11.07
C LEU A 256 -12.32 8.09 12.44
N GLU A 257 -11.89 7.25 13.37
CA GLU A 257 -11.73 7.61 14.79
C GLU A 257 -10.30 8.07 15.12
N GLN A 258 -9.27 7.45 14.53
CA GLN A 258 -7.87 7.78 14.81
C GLN A 258 -7.33 8.82 13.83
N GLU A 259 -7.45 8.55 12.52
CA GLU A 259 -6.93 9.40 11.45
C GLU A 259 -7.86 10.55 11.07
N ARG A 260 -9.11 10.54 11.57
CA ARG A 260 -10.13 11.58 11.34
C ARG A 260 -10.25 11.98 9.87
N MET A 261 -10.33 11.00 8.98
CA MET A 261 -10.24 11.23 7.54
C MET A 261 -11.46 11.89 6.91
N LEU A 262 -12.62 11.91 7.58
CA LEU A 262 -13.88 12.38 6.98
C LEU A 262 -13.79 13.81 6.42
N PRO A 263 -13.27 14.83 7.14
CA PRO A 263 -13.11 16.18 6.57
C PRO A 263 -12.17 16.23 5.37
N VAL A 264 -11.07 15.45 5.39
CA VAL A 264 -10.13 15.36 4.26
C VAL A 264 -10.84 14.80 3.04
N MET A 265 -11.65 13.75 3.21
CA MET A 265 -12.39 13.15 2.11
C MET A 265 -13.44 14.11 1.54
N LEU A 266 -14.19 14.82 2.39
CA LEU A 266 -15.18 15.81 1.95
C LEU A 266 -14.55 16.96 1.17
N ASP A 267 -13.34 17.39 1.53
CA ASP A 267 -12.56 18.34 0.74
C ASP A 267 -12.19 17.77 -0.64
N LYS A 268 -11.66 16.55 -0.70
CA LYS A 268 -11.25 15.91 -1.97
C LYS A 268 -12.41 15.54 -2.90
N LEU A 269 -13.63 15.34 -2.38
CA LEU A 269 -14.82 15.10 -3.19
C LEU A 269 -15.18 16.26 -4.14
N ARG A 270 -14.59 17.44 -3.95
CA ARG A 270 -14.75 18.60 -4.84
C ARG A 270 -13.95 18.50 -6.14
N THR A 271 -13.26 17.38 -6.37
CA THR A 271 -12.51 17.11 -7.61
C THR A 271 -13.45 16.96 -8.81
N ASN A 272 -12.98 17.37 -9.99
CA ASN A 272 -13.66 17.14 -11.29
C ASN A 272 -13.16 15.88 -12.00
N ASN A 273 -12.30 15.07 -11.34
CA ASN A 273 -11.77 13.84 -11.91
C ASN A 273 -12.63 12.63 -11.53
N ASP A 274 -13.26 12.00 -12.51
CA ASP A 274 -14.18 10.87 -12.30
C ASP A 274 -13.52 9.64 -11.66
N LEU A 275 -12.24 9.37 -11.96
CA LEU A 275 -11.52 8.22 -11.40
C LEU A 275 -11.22 8.46 -9.91
N GLU A 276 -10.77 9.67 -9.58
CA GLU A 276 -10.56 10.10 -8.19
C GLU A 276 -11.88 10.04 -7.40
N LEU A 277 -12.96 10.59 -7.97
CA LEU A 277 -14.29 10.58 -7.36
C LEU A 277 -14.81 9.15 -7.11
N ARG A 278 -14.59 8.23 -8.06
CA ARG A 278 -14.96 6.81 -7.90
C ARG A 278 -14.24 6.15 -6.74
N SER A 279 -12.94 6.38 -6.60
CA SER A 279 -12.14 5.82 -5.51
C SER A 279 -12.55 6.41 -4.16
N LEU A 280 -12.76 7.73 -4.08
CA LEU A 280 -13.23 8.40 -2.86
C LEU A 280 -14.63 7.93 -2.42
N THR A 281 -15.58 7.86 -3.34
CA THR A 281 -16.94 7.38 -3.04
C THR A 281 -16.97 5.90 -2.70
N GLY A 282 -16.13 5.09 -3.36
CA GLY A 282 -15.91 3.69 -3.03
C GLY A 282 -15.39 3.50 -1.61
N PHE A 283 -14.42 4.32 -1.20
CA PHE A 283 -13.91 4.33 0.17
C PHE A 283 -14.98 4.78 1.18
N LEU A 284 -15.71 5.88 0.92
CA LEU A 284 -16.83 6.33 1.78
C LEU A 284 -17.89 5.24 1.97
N ARG A 285 -18.23 4.53 0.90
CA ARG A 285 -19.19 3.42 0.97
C ARG A 285 -18.70 2.32 1.93
N ASN A 286 -17.42 1.99 1.90
CA ASN A 286 -16.84 1.01 2.82
C ASN A 286 -16.85 1.53 4.26
N LEU A 287 -16.47 2.78 4.49
CA LEU A 287 -16.54 3.40 5.82
C LEU A 287 -17.97 3.37 6.39
N SER A 288 -18.96 3.76 5.60
CA SER A 288 -20.38 3.74 5.98
C SER A 288 -20.90 2.34 6.30
N ARG A 289 -20.36 1.29 5.66
CA ARG A 289 -20.70 -0.11 5.98
C ARG A 289 -20.23 -0.49 7.38
N HIS A 290 -19.06 -0.01 7.80
CA HIS A 290 -18.44 -0.37 9.07
C HIS A 290 -18.66 0.66 10.19
N ALA A 291 -19.27 1.80 9.88
CA ALA A 291 -19.62 2.83 10.86
C ALA A 291 -20.65 2.30 11.88
N LYS A 292 -20.33 2.44 13.17
CA LYS A 292 -21.24 2.07 14.27
C LYS A 292 -22.37 3.10 14.45
N ASP A 293 -22.09 4.36 14.14
CA ASP A 293 -23.04 5.47 14.19
C ASP A 293 -23.12 6.11 12.80
N LYS A 294 -24.24 5.91 12.12
CA LYS A 294 -24.46 6.46 10.77
C LYS A 294 -24.71 7.97 10.80
N ASN A 295 -25.09 8.54 11.94
CA ASN A 295 -25.33 9.97 12.08
C ASN A 295 -24.02 10.76 12.06
N ALA A 296 -22.92 10.17 12.54
CA ALA A 296 -21.59 10.78 12.51
C ALA A 296 -20.99 10.90 11.09
N MET A 297 -21.57 10.23 10.08
CA MET A 297 -21.13 10.30 8.69
C MET A 297 -21.83 11.41 7.88
N GLY A 298 -22.88 12.04 8.45
CA GLY A 298 -23.70 13.06 7.79
C GLY A 298 -23.62 14.46 8.40
N GLN A 299 -22.74 14.66 9.39
CA GLN A 299 -22.39 15.97 9.98
C GLN A 299 -21.03 16.42 9.46
#